data_AF-A0AAU5CW67-F1
#
_entry.id   AF-A0AAU5CW67-F1
#
_cell.length_a   1.000
_cell.length_b   1.000
_cell.length_c   1.000
_cell.angle_alpha   90.00
_cell.angle_beta   90.00
_cell.angle_gamma   90.00
#
_symmetry.space_group_name_H-M   'P 1'
#
loop_
_entity.id
_entity.type
_entity.pdbx_description
1 polymer ?
#
loop_
_entity_poly.entity_id
_entity_poly.type
_entity_poly.pdbx_seq_one_letter_code
_entity_poly.pdbx_strand_id
1 'polypeptide(L)'
;MGRRQLWDQDEVLASAMRLFRHRGYLGASLRDIEEATGLHPGSLYRTFQSKDGLFRAALDAYNERVVQGRVRVHLMEPADPLAGIRSFFTSTIETGAEPDPGCLLTNTAVESFTLPQAAAGVHHGLAVIEGGFADALARARHRGDTPPDLDVGTTAAHLLALYQGLLVLVRAGLPRTTLHSVTDGAMASIGSLRTPRKQDDHE
;
A
#
# COMPACT_ATOMS: atom_id res chain seq x y z
N MET A 1 -26.04 -34.80 -11.30
CA MET A 1 -24.79 -34.29 -11.89
C MET A 1 -24.76 -32.77 -11.71
N GLY A 2 -23.97 -32.27 -10.76
CA GLY A 2 -23.96 -30.86 -10.38
C GLY A 2 -23.24 -30.02 -11.43
N ARG A 3 -23.92 -29.00 -11.96
CA ARG A 3 -23.36 -28.00 -12.87
C ARG A 3 -22.17 -27.34 -12.16
N ARG A 4 -20.94 -27.59 -12.62
CA ARG A 4 -19.74 -26.94 -12.08
C ARG A 4 -19.91 -25.44 -12.29
N GLN A 5 -20.19 -24.72 -11.21
CA GLN A 5 -20.18 -23.27 -11.22
C GLN A 5 -18.72 -22.85 -11.43
N LEU A 6 -18.42 -22.36 -12.63
CA LEU A 6 -17.15 -21.72 -12.95
C LEU A 6 -17.23 -20.33 -12.32
N TRP A 7 -16.51 -20.12 -11.23
CA TRP A 7 -16.36 -18.81 -10.63
C TRP A 7 -15.12 -18.17 -11.23
N ASP A 8 -15.20 -16.87 -11.51
CA ASP A 8 -14.01 -16.09 -11.88
C ASP A 8 -13.15 -15.90 -10.63
N GLN A 9 -11.93 -16.45 -10.66
CA GLN A 9 -10.99 -16.33 -9.56
C GLN A 9 -10.64 -14.87 -9.26
N ASP A 10 -10.65 -14.00 -10.29
CA ASP A 10 -10.35 -12.59 -10.11
C ASP A 10 -11.46 -11.86 -9.38
N GLU A 11 -12.72 -12.18 -9.65
CA GLU A 11 -13.86 -11.62 -8.91
C GLU A 11 -13.84 -12.08 -7.45
N VAL A 12 -13.55 -13.36 -7.20
CA VAL A 12 -13.42 -13.91 -5.85
C VAL A 12 -12.31 -13.19 -5.08
N LEU A 13 -11.13 -13.03 -5.68
CA LEU A 13 -10.00 -12.34 -5.05
C LEU A 13 -10.34 -10.87 -4.80
N ALA A 14 -11.00 -10.19 -5.73
CA ALA A 14 -11.42 -8.81 -5.54
C ALA A 14 -12.42 -8.66 -4.37
N SER A 15 -13.38 -9.59 -4.24
CA SER A 15 -14.29 -9.65 -3.10
C SER A 15 -13.57 -9.93 -1.79
N ALA A 16 -12.65 -10.89 -1.77
CA ALA A 16 -11.85 -11.22 -0.61
C ALA A 16 -10.97 -10.04 -0.16
N MET A 17 -10.31 -9.36 -1.10
CA MET A 17 -9.54 -8.13 -0.82
C MET A 17 -10.41 -7.08 -0.14
N ARG A 18 -11.62 -6.82 -0.68
CA ARG A 18 -12.55 -5.86 -0.07
C ARG A 18 -12.91 -6.29 1.35
N LEU A 19 -13.28 -7.55 1.56
CA LEU A 19 -13.65 -8.06 2.88
C LEU A 19 -12.50 -7.88 3.88
N PHE A 20 -11.30 -8.37 3.56
CA PHE A 20 -10.13 -8.28 4.45
C PHE A 20 -9.67 -6.84 4.67
N ARG A 21 -9.80 -5.96 3.67
CA ARG A 21 -9.49 -4.53 3.81
C ARG A 21 -10.40 -3.88 4.86
N HIS A 22 -11.68 -4.24 4.90
CA HIS A 22 -12.64 -3.68 5.86
C HIS A 22 -12.48 -4.30 7.25
N ARG A 23 -12.52 -5.64 7.34
CA ARG A 23 -12.62 -6.37 8.61
C ARG A 23 -11.28 -6.83 9.21
N GLY A 24 -10.19 -6.71 8.46
CA GLY A 24 -8.95 -7.37 8.82
C GLY A 24 -9.01 -8.87 8.57
N TYR A 25 -7.88 -9.55 8.72
CA TYR A 25 -7.87 -11.01 8.63
C TYR A 25 -8.55 -11.61 9.85
N LEU A 26 -8.22 -11.15 11.06
CA LEU A 26 -8.75 -11.73 12.29
C LEU A 26 -10.27 -11.53 12.43
N GLY A 27 -10.78 -10.39 11.97
CA GLY A 27 -12.20 -10.04 12.05
C GLY A 27 -13.09 -10.67 10.98
N ALA A 28 -12.53 -11.26 9.91
CA ALA A 28 -13.31 -11.91 8.86
C ALA A 28 -13.60 -13.38 9.20
N SER A 29 -14.86 -13.75 9.39
CA SER A 29 -15.25 -15.15 9.60
C SER A 29 -15.36 -15.93 8.27
N LEU A 30 -15.41 -17.26 8.33
CA LEU A 30 -15.69 -18.08 7.12
C LEU A 30 -17.04 -17.70 6.50
N ARG A 31 -18.05 -17.44 7.33
CA ARG A 31 -19.37 -16.99 6.88
C ARG A 31 -19.28 -15.66 6.12
N ASP A 32 -18.51 -14.70 6.62
CA ASP A 32 -18.31 -13.42 5.90
C ASP A 32 -17.63 -13.65 4.55
N ILE A 33 -16.70 -14.60 4.46
CA ILE A 33 -16.03 -14.96 3.21
C ILE A 33 -17.02 -15.58 2.22
N GLU A 34 -17.86 -16.50 2.67
CA GLU A 34 -18.91 -17.09 1.83
C GLU A 34 -19.87 -16.01 1.32
N GLU A 35 -20.33 -15.12 2.19
CA GLU A 35 -21.23 -14.01 1.84
C GLU A 35 -20.58 -13.02 0.86
N ALA A 36 -19.28 -12.70 1.05
CA ALA A 36 -18.58 -11.75 0.18
C ALA A 36 -18.17 -12.33 -1.18
N THR A 37 -17.78 -13.60 -1.22
CA THR A 37 -17.22 -14.24 -2.43
C THR A 37 -18.23 -15.11 -3.19
N GLY A 38 -19.35 -15.47 -2.55
CA GLY A 38 -20.31 -16.45 -3.06
C GLY A 38 -19.81 -17.89 -3.01
N LEU A 39 -18.56 -18.15 -2.59
CA LEU A 39 -18.01 -19.48 -2.52
C LEU A 39 -18.56 -20.25 -1.31
N HIS A 40 -19.12 -21.44 -1.55
CA HIS A 40 -19.34 -22.39 -0.46
C HIS A 40 -18.01 -22.94 0.10
N PRO A 41 -17.97 -23.40 1.37
CA PRO A 41 -16.74 -23.87 2.03
C PRO A 41 -15.97 -24.90 1.22
N GLY A 42 -16.67 -25.87 0.63
CA GLY A 42 -16.04 -26.90 -0.19
C GLY A 42 -15.31 -26.35 -1.42
N SER A 43 -15.79 -25.25 -2.02
CA SER A 43 -15.09 -24.60 -3.15
C SER A 43 -13.90 -23.79 -2.67
N LEU A 44 -14.06 -23.05 -1.56
CA LEU A 44 -12.96 -22.32 -0.91
C LEU A 44 -11.78 -23.25 -0.62
N TYR A 45 -12.03 -24.36 0.09
CA TYR A 45 -10.99 -25.32 0.47
C TYR A 45 -10.38 -26.06 -0.73
N ARG A 46 -11.13 -26.28 -1.81
CA ARG A 46 -10.57 -26.88 -3.03
C ARG A 46 -9.63 -25.95 -3.78
N THR A 47 -9.93 -24.65 -3.82
CA THR A 47 -9.15 -23.68 -4.61
C THR A 47 -8.03 -23.05 -3.80
N PHE A 48 -8.33 -22.62 -2.58
CA PHE A 48 -7.43 -21.86 -1.74
C PHE A 48 -6.92 -22.63 -0.53
N GLN A 49 -7.35 -23.88 -0.33
CA GLN A 49 -6.92 -24.80 0.74
C GLN A 49 -7.29 -24.37 2.17
N SER A 50 -7.45 -23.08 2.45
CA SER A 50 -7.85 -22.53 3.74
C SER A 50 -8.21 -21.04 3.62
N LYS A 51 -8.71 -20.46 4.72
CA LYS A 51 -8.82 -19.00 4.85
C LYS A 51 -7.45 -18.32 4.68
N ASP A 52 -6.38 -18.91 5.22
CA ASP A 52 -5.01 -18.40 5.04
C ASP A 52 -4.59 -18.36 3.58
N GLY A 53 -4.87 -19.43 2.84
CA GLY A 53 -4.52 -19.48 1.43
C GLY A 53 -5.31 -18.46 0.61
N LEU A 54 -6.59 -18.24 0.92
CA LEU A 54 -7.38 -17.17 0.28
C LEU A 54 -6.81 -15.79 0.65
N PHE A 55 -6.50 -15.57 1.92
CA PHE A 55 -5.95 -14.30 2.38
C PHE A 55 -4.61 -13.97 1.72
N ARG A 56 -3.70 -14.95 1.65
CA ARG A 56 -2.41 -14.78 0.98
C ARG A 56 -2.60 -14.45 -0.50
N ALA A 57 -3.44 -15.21 -1.21
CA ALA A 57 -3.74 -14.96 -2.61
C ALA A 57 -4.36 -13.56 -2.82
N ALA A 58 -5.22 -13.12 -1.91
CA ALA A 58 -5.81 -11.78 -1.96
C ALA A 58 -4.76 -10.69 -1.68
N LEU A 59 -3.85 -10.88 -0.74
CA LEU A 59 -2.77 -9.93 -0.44
C LEU A 59 -1.78 -9.83 -1.60
N ASP A 60 -1.38 -10.97 -2.19
CA ASP A 60 -0.48 -11.02 -3.34
C ASP A 60 -1.09 -10.31 -4.56
N ALA A 61 -2.34 -10.63 -4.89
CA ALA A 61 -3.04 -9.96 -5.98
C ALA A 61 -3.32 -8.47 -5.69
N TYR A 62 -3.48 -8.07 -4.41
CA TYR A 62 -3.55 -6.66 -4.04
C TYR A 62 -2.22 -5.93 -4.28
N ASN A 63 -1.09 -6.56 -3.93
CA ASN A 63 0.23 -6.01 -4.20
C ASN A 63 0.48 -5.85 -5.71
N GLU A 64 0.19 -6.87 -6.50
CA GLU A 64 0.40 -6.87 -7.96
C GLU A 64 -0.51 -5.87 -8.70
N ARG A 65 -1.78 -5.76 -8.29
CA ARG A 65 -2.76 -4.98 -9.05
C ARG A 65 -2.90 -3.56 -8.52
N VAL A 66 -3.03 -3.42 -7.20
CA VAL A 66 -3.33 -2.13 -6.56
C VAL A 66 -2.06 -1.40 -6.20
N VAL A 67 -1.13 -2.04 -5.48
CA VAL A 67 0.10 -1.37 -5.03
C VAL A 67 1.00 -1.02 -6.22
N GLN A 68 1.36 -2.00 -7.06
CA GLN A 68 2.18 -1.75 -8.24
C GLN A 68 1.49 -0.82 -9.24
N GLY A 69 0.17 -0.96 -9.43
CA GLY A 69 -0.61 -0.07 -10.29
C GLY A 69 -0.51 1.39 -9.84
N ARG A 70 -0.67 1.66 -8.55
CA ARG A 70 -0.55 3.02 -8.00
C ARG A 70 0.88 3.55 -8.05
N VAL A 71 1.87 2.72 -7.72
CA VAL A 71 3.29 3.10 -7.85
C VAL A 71 3.62 3.46 -9.28
N ARG A 72 3.16 2.68 -10.26
CA ARG A 72 3.38 2.96 -11.68
C ARG A 72 2.78 4.32 -12.07
N VAL A 73 1.48 4.51 -11.84
CA VAL A 73 0.73 5.70 -12.26
C VAL A 73 1.22 6.98 -11.62
N HIS A 74 1.60 6.96 -10.34
CA HIS A 74 1.95 8.18 -9.61
C HIS A 74 3.45 8.37 -9.37
N LEU A 75 4.26 7.31 -9.35
CA LEU A 75 5.67 7.40 -8.95
C LEU A 75 6.65 7.03 -10.07
N MET A 76 6.20 6.36 -11.15
CA MET A 76 7.08 5.99 -12.27
C MET A 76 6.78 6.80 -13.54
N GLU A 77 5.51 6.88 -13.93
CA GLU A 77 5.08 7.50 -15.19
C GLU A 77 5.05 9.05 -15.20
N PRO A 78 4.81 9.78 -14.08
CA PRO A 78 4.71 11.23 -14.14
C PRO A 78 6.00 11.92 -14.59
N ALA A 79 5.83 12.89 -15.50
CA ALA A 79 6.92 13.70 -16.03
C ALA A 79 7.55 14.61 -14.97
N ASP A 80 6.73 15.16 -14.07
CA ASP A 80 7.15 15.83 -12.84
C ASP A 80 7.09 14.82 -11.68
N PRO A 81 8.24 14.35 -11.17
CA PRO A 81 8.26 13.35 -10.10
C PRO A 81 7.71 13.87 -8.77
N LEU A 82 7.89 15.16 -8.44
CA LEU A 82 7.41 15.72 -7.17
C LEU A 82 5.89 15.88 -7.20
N ALA A 83 5.33 16.29 -8.35
CA ALA A 83 3.87 16.27 -8.55
C ALA A 83 3.32 14.84 -8.46
N GLY A 84 4.05 13.85 -8.98
CA GLY A 84 3.73 12.43 -8.86
C GLY A 84 3.67 11.95 -7.40
N ILE A 85 4.69 12.25 -6.60
CA ILE A 85 4.71 11.95 -5.16
C ILE A 85 3.50 12.57 -4.45
N ARG A 86 3.22 13.86 -4.69
CA ARG A 86 2.04 14.52 -4.13
C ARG A 86 0.75 13.80 -4.52
N SER A 87 0.61 13.44 -5.79
CA SER A 87 -0.56 12.73 -6.32
C SER A 87 -0.73 11.34 -5.69
N PHE A 88 0.37 10.64 -5.39
CA PHE A 88 0.31 9.36 -4.68
C PHE A 88 -0.29 9.51 -3.27
N PHE A 89 0.02 10.59 -2.55
CA PHE A 89 -0.61 10.89 -1.26
C PHE A 89 -2.07 11.31 -1.41
N THR A 90 -2.36 12.27 -2.30
CA THR A 90 -3.72 12.86 -2.40
C THR A 90 -4.74 11.91 -3.00
N SER A 91 -4.36 11.01 -3.92
CA SER A 91 -5.29 10.04 -4.53
C SER A 91 -6.00 9.18 -3.47
N THR A 92 -5.33 8.84 -2.37
CA THR A 92 -5.95 8.12 -1.25
C THR A 92 -7.06 8.93 -0.56
N ILE A 93 -6.96 10.25 -0.55
CA ILE A 93 -7.92 11.16 0.09
C ILE A 93 -9.10 11.42 -0.85
N GLU A 94 -8.82 11.62 -2.14
CA GLU A 94 -9.78 12.12 -3.13
C GLU A 94 -10.62 11.01 -3.76
N THR A 95 -10.03 9.83 -3.99
CA THR A 95 -10.72 8.69 -4.62
C THR A 95 -11.09 7.60 -3.62
N GLY A 96 -10.98 7.90 -2.33
CA GLY A 96 -11.30 6.98 -1.24
C GLY A 96 -12.81 6.68 -1.15
N ALA A 97 -13.13 5.56 -0.52
CA ALA A 97 -14.52 5.24 -0.16
C ALA A 97 -14.94 6.07 1.07
N GLU A 98 -16.24 6.20 1.33
CA GLU A 98 -16.74 6.83 2.56
C GLU A 98 -17.71 5.87 3.29
N PRO A 99 -17.35 5.37 4.49
CA PRO A 99 -16.05 5.48 5.17
C PRO A 99 -14.94 4.69 4.45
N ASP A 100 -13.71 5.22 4.41
CA ASP A 100 -12.59 4.54 3.74
C ASP A 100 -11.98 3.47 4.66
N PRO A 101 -11.86 2.21 4.22
CA PRO A 101 -11.27 1.15 5.04
C PRO A 101 -9.72 1.21 5.10
N GLY A 102 -9.06 2.23 4.57
CA GLY A 102 -7.59 2.35 4.54
C GLY A 102 -6.96 1.47 3.48
N CYS A 103 -5.73 1.01 3.64
CA CYS A 103 -5.07 0.13 2.66
C CYS A 103 -5.00 -1.30 3.20
N LEU A 104 -5.32 -2.32 2.38
CA LEU A 104 -5.26 -3.72 2.83
C LEU A 104 -3.86 -4.08 3.38
N LEU A 105 -2.82 -3.67 2.66
CA LEU A 105 -1.43 -3.84 3.05
C LEU A 105 -1.13 -3.21 4.42
N THR A 106 -1.55 -1.96 4.64
CA THR A 106 -1.34 -1.22 5.90
C THR A 106 -2.09 -1.86 7.06
N ASN A 107 -3.35 -2.22 6.87
CA ASN A 107 -4.15 -2.89 7.90
C ASN A 107 -3.53 -4.23 8.28
N THR A 108 -3.06 -4.99 7.28
CA THR A 108 -2.36 -6.26 7.50
C THR A 108 -1.04 -6.06 8.23
N ALA A 109 -0.28 -5.00 7.92
CA ALA A 109 0.96 -4.68 8.62
C ALA A 109 0.74 -4.45 10.12
N VAL A 110 -0.37 -3.80 10.50
CA VAL A 110 -0.75 -3.60 11.91
C VAL A 110 -1.12 -4.91 12.60
N GLU A 111 -1.72 -5.87 11.89
CA GLU A 111 -2.04 -7.22 12.41
C GLU A 111 -0.84 -8.18 12.38
N SER A 112 0.26 -7.81 11.71
CA SER A 112 1.34 -8.74 11.30
C SER A 112 1.98 -9.54 12.43
N PHE A 113 2.07 -9.00 13.64
CA PHE A 113 2.59 -9.73 14.81
C PHE A 113 1.80 -11.02 15.10
N THR A 114 0.50 -11.01 14.81
CA THR A 114 -0.38 -12.18 14.96
C THR A 114 -0.53 -13.02 13.69
N LEU A 115 0.08 -12.58 12.58
CA LEU A 115 -0.05 -13.15 11.24
C LEU A 115 1.33 -13.32 10.57
N PRO A 116 2.20 -14.21 11.08
CA PRO A 116 3.52 -14.43 10.51
C PRO A 116 3.48 -14.83 9.02
N GLN A 117 2.41 -15.50 8.58
CA GLN A 117 2.18 -15.87 7.19
C GLN A 117 1.99 -14.66 6.25
N ALA A 118 1.62 -13.50 6.78
CA ALA A 118 1.39 -12.28 6.00
C ALA A 118 2.67 -11.44 5.84
N ALA A 119 3.69 -11.66 6.69
CA ALA A 119 4.86 -10.79 6.80
C ALA A 119 5.59 -10.62 5.46
N ALA A 120 5.78 -11.70 4.70
CA ALA A 120 6.46 -11.64 3.40
C ALA A 120 5.69 -10.76 2.39
N GLY A 121 4.37 -10.92 2.30
CA GLY A 121 3.53 -10.11 1.43
C GLY A 121 3.47 -8.65 1.87
N VAL A 122 3.49 -8.40 3.18
CA VAL A 122 3.57 -7.04 3.73
C VAL A 122 4.90 -6.38 3.38
N HIS A 123 6.02 -7.04 3.65
CA HIS A 123 7.35 -6.51 3.34
C HIS A 123 7.52 -6.25 1.83
N HIS A 124 7.02 -7.16 0.99
CA HIS A 124 7.05 -6.96 -0.45
C HIS A 124 6.27 -5.71 -0.88
N GLY A 125 5.03 -5.56 -0.42
CA GLY A 125 4.20 -4.40 -0.76
C GLY A 125 4.81 -3.07 -0.29
N LEU A 126 5.38 -3.04 0.92
CA LEU A 126 6.05 -1.85 1.45
C LEU A 126 7.32 -1.52 0.67
N ALA A 127 8.13 -2.51 0.33
CA ALA A 127 9.34 -2.32 -0.49
C ALA A 127 9.02 -1.81 -1.90
N VAL A 128 7.92 -2.24 -2.51
CA VAL A 128 7.45 -1.72 -3.81
C VAL A 128 7.12 -0.22 -3.72
N ILE A 129 6.45 0.21 -2.65
CA ILE A 129 6.12 1.63 -2.44
C ILE A 129 7.37 2.46 -2.17
N GLU A 130 8.26 1.99 -1.29
CA GLU A 130 9.52 2.66 -0.98
C GLU A 130 10.42 2.80 -2.21
N GLY A 131 10.55 1.73 -3.00
CA GLY A 131 11.27 1.75 -4.28
C GLY A 131 10.67 2.77 -5.26
N GLY A 132 9.34 2.83 -5.35
CA GLY A 132 8.65 3.85 -6.13
C GLY A 132 9.00 5.28 -5.71
N PHE A 133 9.03 5.55 -4.39
CA PHE A 133 9.45 6.86 -3.89
C PHE A 133 10.93 7.14 -4.20
N ALA A 134 11.81 6.17 -3.99
CA ALA A 134 13.24 6.30 -4.28
C ALA A 134 13.49 6.64 -5.76
N ASP A 135 12.80 5.94 -6.67
CA ASP A 135 12.89 6.19 -8.11
C ASP A 135 12.39 7.60 -8.47
N ALA A 136 11.25 8.02 -7.92
CA ALA A 136 10.71 9.37 -8.15
C ALA A 136 11.68 10.46 -7.65
N LEU A 137 12.24 10.30 -6.45
CA LEU A 137 13.21 11.22 -5.86
C LEU A 137 14.52 11.26 -6.66
N ALA A 138 15.01 10.12 -7.14
CA ALA A 138 16.20 10.06 -7.99
C ALA A 138 15.98 10.82 -9.31
N ARG A 139 14.80 10.69 -9.94
CA ARG A 139 14.44 11.46 -11.13
C ARG A 139 14.33 12.96 -10.83
N ALA A 140 13.73 13.34 -9.70
CA ALA A 140 13.64 14.75 -9.29
C ALA A 140 15.04 15.36 -9.09
N ARG A 141 15.95 14.63 -8.44
CA ARG A 141 17.35 15.05 -8.26
C ARG A 141 18.09 15.22 -9.58
N HIS A 142 17.93 14.28 -10.52
CA HIS A 142 18.54 14.39 -11.86
C HIS A 142 18.04 15.61 -12.64
N ARG A 143 16.78 16.00 -12.43
CA ARG A 143 16.18 17.21 -13.03
C ARG A 143 16.62 18.51 -12.35
N GLY A 144 17.23 18.44 -11.17
CA GLY A 144 17.58 19.61 -10.36
C GLY A 144 16.42 20.15 -9.51
N ASP A 145 15.32 19.40 -9.40
CA ASP A 145 14.12 19.79 -8.63
C ASP A 145 14.31 19.59 -7.11
N THR A 146 15.41 18.96 -6.69
CA THR A 146 15.79 18.74 -5.28
C THR A 146 17.26 19.08 -5.06
N PRO A 147 17.70 19.29 -3.80
CA PRO A 147 19.13 19.45 -3.49
C PRO A 147 19.98 18.30 -4.05
N PRO A 148 21.21 18.57 -4.55
CA PRO A 148 22.07 17.55 -5.14
C PRO A 148 22.57 16.51 -4.12
N ASP A 149 22.61 16.89 -2.84
CA ASP A 149 23.01 16.08 -1.69
C ASP A 149 21.82 15.43 -0.96
N LEU A 150 20.63 15.40 -1.57
CA LEU A 150 19.47 14.70 -1.04
C LEU A 150 19.80 13.21 -0.82
N ASP A 151 19.56 12.75 0.40
CA ASP A 151 19.60 11.33 0.73
C ASP A 151 18.32 10.65 0.25
N VAL A 152 18.37 10.08 -0.96
CA VAL A 152 17.21 9.45 -1.62
C VAL A 152 16.65 8.30 -0.79
N GLY A 153 17.52 7.44 -0.25
CA GLY A 153 17.09 6.26 0.51
C GLY A 153 16.38 6.66 1.81
N THR A 154 17.01 7.51 2.60
CA THR A 154 16.41 7.98 3.86
C THR A 154 15.12 8.78 3.61
N THR A 155 15.08 9.60 2.56
CA THR A 155 13.88 10.38 2.22
C THR A 155 12.75 9.47 1.72
N ALA A 156 13.04 8.43 0.93
CA ALA A 156 12.05 7.46 0.49
C ALA A 156 11.44 6.69 1.67
N ALA A 157 12.28 6.21 2.59
CA ALA A 157 11.82 5.53 3.81
C ALA A 157 10.96 6.47 4.69
N HIS A 158 11.33 7.75 4.79
CA HIS A 158 10.56 8.75 5.51
C HIS A 158 9.19 9.00 4.86
N LEU A 159 9.14 9.14 3.54
CA LEU A 159 7.89 9.29 2.79
C LEU A 159 7.00 8.05 2.93
N LEU A 160 7.58 6.84 2.90
CA LEU A 160 6.83 5.60 3.17
C LEU A 160 6.18 5.66 4.57
N ALA A 161 6.94 6.02 5.61
CA ALA A 161 6.42 6.11 6.97
C ALA A 161 5.27 7.12 7.09
N LEU A 162 5.43 8.32 6.51
CA LEU A 162 4.39 9.35 6.50
C LEU A 162 3.14 8.89 5.72
N TYR A 163 3.33 8.21 4.60
CA TYR A 163 2.24 7.67 3.80
C TYR A 163 1.47 6.56 4.52
N GLN A 164 2.17 5.65 5.24
CA GLN A 164 1.51 4.66 6.10
C GLN A 164 0.71 5.34 7.22
N GLY A 165 1.28 6.39 7.83
CA GLY A 165 0.58 7.21 8.83
C GLY A 165 -0.68 7.86 8.25
N LEU A 166 -0.59 8.46 7.06
CA LEU A 166 -1.73 9.05 6.36
C LEU A 166 -2.87 8.02 6.16
N LEU A 167 -2.54 6.80 5.73
CA LEU A 167 -3.51 5.74 5.50
C LEU A 167 -4.24 5.31 6.78
N VAL A 168 -3.56 5.32 7.93
CA VAL A 168 -4.18 5.08 9.24
C VAL A 168 -5.14 6.22 9.58
N LEU A 169 -4.76 7.48 9.33
CA LEU A 169 -5.61 8.64 9.61
C LEU A 169 -6.84 8.69 8.68
N VAL A 170 -6.68 8.30 7.42
CA VAL A 170 -7.79 8.11 6.46
C VAL A 170 -8.79 7.09 7.02
N ARG A 171 -8.31 5.92 7.45
CA ARG A 171 -9.15 4.88 8.06
C ARG A 171 -9.83 5.35 9.35
N ALA A 172 -9.17 6.19 10.13
CA ALA A 172 -9.73 6.78 11.34
C ALA A 172 -10.78 7.88 11.07
N GLY A 173 -11.01 8.24 9.80
CA GLY A 173 -12.04 9.19 9.41
C GLY A 173 -11.68 10.65 9.72
N LEU A 174 -10.39 10.98 9.77
CA LEU A 174 -9.99 12.37 9.99
C LEU A 174 -10.46 13.28 8.84
N PRO A 175 -10.73 14.57 9.11
CA PRO A 175 -11.17 15.51 8.08
C PRO A 175 -10.17 15.61 6.93
N ARG A 176 -10.69 15.72 5.69
CA ARG A 176 -9.86 15.87 4.48
C ARG A 176 -8.85 17.02 4.59
N THR A 177 -9.24 18.14 5.23
CA THR A 177 -8.34 19.27 5.49
C THR A 177 -7.09 18.86 6.26
N THR A 178 -7.24 18.07 7.33
CA THR A 178 -6.13 17.52 8.11
C THR A 178 -5.27 16.57 7.28
N LEU A 179 -5.90 15.69 6.49
CA LEU A 179 -5.20 14.73 5.62
C LEU A 179 -4.36 15.44 4.54
N HIS A 180 -4.88 16.53 3.96
CA HIS A 180 -4.12 17.38 3.04
C HIS A 180 -2.96 18.08 3.74
N SER A 181 -3.13 18.59 4.97
CA SER A 181 -2.01 19.16 5.74
C SER A 181 -0.89 18.15 6.01
N VAL A 182 -1.21 16.88 6.26
CA VAL A 182 -0.21 15.81 6.37
C VAL A 182 0.54 15.62 5.05
N THR A 183 -0.17 15.67 3.92
CA THR A 183 0.45 15.59 2.60
C THR A 183 1.38 16.78 2.34
N ASP A 184 0.97 18.00 2.70
CA ASP A 184 1.81 19.19 2.56
C ASP A 184 3.07 19.12 3.42
N GLY A 185 2.95 18.64 4.66
CA GLY A 185 4.09 18.38 5.53
C GLY A 185 5.05 17.34 4.95
N ALA A 186 4.53 16.25 4.37
CA ALA A 186 5.34 15.25 3.70
C ALA A 186 6.11 15.83 2.51
N MET A 187 5.45 16.63 1.68
CA MET A 187 6.10 17.31 0.55
C MET A 187 7.15 18.32 1.01
N ALA A 188 6.88 19.08 2.07
CA ALA A 188 7.83 20.04 2.65
C ALA A 188 9.07 19.37 3.27
N SER A 189 8.95 18.10 3.69
CA SER A 189 10.07 17.34 4.24
C SER A 189 11.12 16.95 3.17
N ILE A 190 10.74 16.92 1.89
CA ILE A 190 11.64 16.58 0.78
C ILE A 190 12.74 17.65 0.70
N GLY A 191 14.01 17.25 0.87
CA GLY A 191 15.16 18.16 0.88
C GLY A 191 15.67 18.55 2.26
N SER A 192 14.97 18.16 3.34
CA SER A 192 15.45 18.37 4.72
C SER A 192 16.51 17.33 5.14
N LEU A 193 16.49 16.13 4.55
CA LEU A 193 17.39 15.02 4.84
C LEU A 193 18.53 14.99 3.81
N ARG A 194 19.71 15.43 4.24
CA ARG A 194 20.93 15.46 3.42
C ARG A 194 21.85 14.31 3.79
N THR A 195 22.54 13.75 2.81
CA THR A 195 23.59 12.76 3.10
C THR A 195 24.69 13.46 3.92
N PRO A 196 25.14 12.90 5.05
CA PRO A 196 26.23 13.48 5.82
C PRO A 196 27.44 13.66 4.91
N ARG A 197 28.01 14.86 4.87
CA ARG A 197 29.30 15.08 4.22
C ARG A 197 30.30 14.17 4.94
N LYS A 198 30.85 13.16 4.26
CA LYS A 198 31.96 12.36 4.82
C LYS A 198 32.97 13.37 5.35
N GLN A 199 33.19 13.36 6.66
CA GLN A 199 34.32 14.06 7.24
C GLN A 199 35.54 13.39 6.60
N ASP A 200 36.33 14.14 5.86
CA ASP A 200 37.62 13.65 5.40
C ASP A 200 38.39 13.25 6.66
N ASP A 201 38.59 11.95 6.85
CA ASP A 201 39.51 11.40 7.84
C ASP A 201 40.92 11.82 7.41
N HIS A 202 41.26 13.06 7.73
CA HIS A 202 42.61 13.58 7.84
C HIS A 202 42.92 13.69 9.33
N GLU A 203 43.51 12.64 9.92
CA GLU A 203 44.92 12.60 10.37
C GLU A 203 45.19 11.32 11.18
#